data_AF-A0A947UEE3-F1
#
_entry.id   AF-A0A947UEE3-F1
#
_cell.length_a   1.000
_cell.length_b   1.000
_cell.length_c   1.000
_cell.angle_alpha   90.00
_cell.angle_beta   90.00
_cell.angle_gamma   90.00
#
_symmetry.space_group_name_H-M   'P 1'
#
loop_
_entity.id
_entity.type
_entity.pdbx_description
1 polymer ?
#
loop_
_entity_poly.entity_id
_entity_poly.type
_entity_poly.pdbx_seq_one_letter_code
_entity_poly.pdbx_strand_id
1 'polypeptide(L)'
;MTKPVVVIHIDALRREYVSSWLLGQKFERAGYRVIMTSRTSTSYLFRVFTPDVVILSHVFVLSSAELTALIKRNVKVYINEVEGVINDEAGIGSTYPAGYIDYKLLAGIFVWSRWSRDWVIKHRNIDPQRVHATGSVRNNIVTKRKDSQNTPAVGILSRFELINTFDGRHNFQNLLEIDPEDEAYRWYYDRCGIDSEAFSIVAKVIGILTTKGIVVSLRPHPNENVSSYQALKQKFGPLFNVDASYDLNEWLSKVSVVIGPTSTAYTEAYLANIPIISTQGIQKCHYSGADCVRSINIFSKAAYMPKTIDDAVALCMNSSLSPVDSPELNDYFDSFYSIRKKTNPIDEIVGIVLRDVAAYRFSERAVFRWLGPVLKYFIDVASLCRVAFTRHPFKSLRNIRQYNFNTVLHRPSEYMKQLKNGRLI
;
A
#
# COMPACT_ATOMS: atom_id res chain seq x y z
N MET A 1 35.16 1.49 11.11
CA MET A 1 34.36 0.25 11.03
C MET A 1 33.33 0.37 9.92
N THR A 2 33.07 -0.70 9.17
CA THR A 2 32.02 -0.69 8.13
C THR A 2 30.64 -0.78 8.78
N LYS A 3 29.73 0.14 8.44
CA LYS A 3 28.33 0.10 8.90
C LYS A 3 27.64 -1.20 8.42
N PRO A 4 26.81 -1.85 9.25
CA PRO A 4 25.99 -2.97 8.81
C PRO A 4 24.99 -2.50 7.74
N VAL A 5 24.55 -3.40 6.87
CA VAL A 5 23.67 -3.09 5.74
C VAL A 5 22.31 -3.76 5.93
N VAL A 6 21.24 -2.96 5.87
CA VAL A 6 19.87 -3.45 5.78
C VAL A 6 19.34 -3.21 4.37
N VAL A 7 18.72 -4.24 3.79
CA VAL A 7 17.99 -4.16 2.53
C VAL A 7 16.50 -4.18 2.81
N ILE A 8 15.76 -3.19 2.32
CA ILE A 8 14.30 -3.09 2.49
C ILE A 8 13.65 -3.24 1.11
N HIS A 9 12.81 -4.25 0.95
CA HIS A 9 12.05 -4.47 -0.27
C HIS A 9 10.80 -3.57 -0.31
N ILE A 10 10.48 -3.08 -1.50
CA ILE A 10 9.27 -2.30 -1.79
C ILE A 10 8.55 -2.98 -2.97
N ASP A 11 7.37 -3.53 -2.71
CA ASP A 11 6.58 -4.26 -3.69
C ASP A 11 5.76 -3.34 -4.62
N ALA A 12 5.16 -2.28 -4.07
CA ALA A 12 4.42 -1.25 -4.80
C ALA A 12 4.66 0.14 -4.20
N LEU A 13 5.14 1.07 -5.04
CA LEU A 13 5.53 2.41 -4.58
C LEU A 13 4.36 3.17 -3.95
N ARG A 14 3.17 3.05 -4.55
CA ARG A 14 1.97 3.77 -4.10
C ARG A 14 1.40 3.31 -2.76
N ARG A 15 1.88 2.17 -2.27
CA ARG A 15 1.34 1.48 -1.09
C ARG A 15 2.29 1.55 0.10
N GLU A 16 3.58 1.38 -0.13
CA GLU A 16 4.55 1.18 0.97
C GLU A 16 5.82 2.03 0.86
N TYR A 17 6.00 2.86 -0.18
CA TYR A 17 7.27 3.58 -0.34
C TYR A 17 7.56 4.52 0.83
N VAL A 18 6.57 5.28 1.31
CA VAL A 18 6.79 6.23 2.40
C VAL A 18 7.12 5.52 3.71
N SER A 19 6.36 4.50 4.08
CA SER A 19 6.61 3.73 5.30
C SER A 19 7.96 3.01 5.25
N SER A 20 8.31 2.38 4.13
CA SER A 20 9.62 1.74 3.93
C SER A 20 10.77 2.74 3.93
N TRP A 21 10.57 3.95 3.38
CA TRP A 21 11.58 5.01 3.44
C TRP A 21 11.78 5.52 4.86
N LEU A 22 10.70 5.76 5.62
CA LEU A 22 10.79 6.16 7.03
C LEU A 22 11.46 5.08 7.90
N LEU A 23 11.15 3.81 7.64
CA LEU A 23 11.82 2.67 8.25
C LEU A 23 13.32 2.70 7.95
N GLY A 24 13.69 2.93 6.69
CA GLY A 24 15.07 3.14 6.26
C GLY A 24 15.74 4.29 7.02
N GLN A 25 15.11 5.47 7.09
CA GLN A 25 15.66 6.61 7.84
C GLN A 25 15.91 6.27 9.31
N LYS A 26 15.04 5.45 9.93
CA LYS A 26 15.24 5.02 11.32
C LYS A 26 16.43 4.05 11.46
N PHE A 27 16.62 3.12 10.54
CA PHE A 27 17.82 2.28 10.50
C PHE A 27 19.10 3.08 10.25
N GLU A 28 19.09 4.09 9.38
CA GLU A 28 20.25 4.96 9.13
C GLU A 28 20.67 5.69 10.42
N ARG A 29 19.71 6.21 11.19
CA ARG A 29 19.95 6.82 12.50
C ARG A 29 20.51 5.82 13.52
N ALA A 30 20.15 4.54 13.40
CA ALA A 30 20.71 3.45 14.21
C ALA A 30 22.09 2.96 13.72
N GLY A 31 22.72 3.65 12.77
CA GLY A 31 24.07 3.34 12.30
C GLY A 31 24.15 2.34 11.15
N TYR A 32 23.01 1.95 10.57
CA TYR A 32 22.98 1.07 9.39
C TYR A 32 23.19 1.88 8.11
N ARG A 33 23.65 1.19 7.07
CA ARG A 33 23.49 1.60 5.69
C ARG A 33 22.23 0.95 5.13
N VAL A 34 21.38 1.73 4.48
CA VAL A 34 20.12 1.23 3.92
C VAL A 34 20.20 1.13 2.41
N ILE A 35 19.69 0.05 1.86
CA ILE A 35 19.46 -0.12 0.42
C ILE A 35 17.99 -0.49 0.24
N MET A 36 17.25 0.30 -0.53
CA MET A 36 15.88 -0.04 -0.89
C MET A 36 15.85 -0.74 -2.25
N THR A 37 15.12 -1.85 -2.35
CA THR A 37 14.99 -2.66 -3.57
C THR A 37 13.53 -2.80 -3.98
N SER A 38 13.30 -3.38 -5.15
CA SER A 38 11.97 -3.70 -5.67
C SER A 38 11.92 -5.12 -6.25
N ARG A 39 10.75 -5.53 -6.77
CA ARG A 39 10.56 -6.81 -7.47
C ARG A 39 11.65 -7.09 -8.50
N THR A 40 12.03 -6.08 -9.29
CA THR A 40 13.02 -6.25 -10.37
C THR A 40 14.48 -6.18 -9.92
N SER A 41 14.79 -5.68 -8.73
CA SER A 41 16.19 -5.51 -8.30
C SER A 41 16.61 -6.45 -7.16
N THR A 42 15.65 -7.00 -6.41
CA THR A 42 15.93 -7.73 -5.16
C THR A 42 16.75 -9.00 -5.40
N SER A 43 16.27 -9.94 -6.22
CA SER A 43 17.00 -11.17 -6.53
C SER A 43 18.33 -10.90 -7.23
N TYR A 44 18.40 -9.92 -8.15
CA TYR A 44 19.66 -9.57 -8.82
C TYR A 44 20.72 -9.07 -7.83
N LEU A 45 20.33 -8.21 -6.88
CA LEU A 45 21.25 -7.73 -5.87
C LEU A 45 21.79 -8.89 -5.03
N PHE A 46 20.93 -9.81 -4.57
CA PHE A 46 21.33 -10.93 -3.71
C PHE A 46 22.21 -12.00 -4.37
N ARG A 47 22.27 -12.02 -5.71
CA ARG A 47 23.23 -12.86 -6.45
C ARG A 47 24.67 -12.39 -6.28
N VAL A 48 24.89 -11.08 -6.14
CA VAL A 48 26.23 -10.46 -6.13
C VAL A 48 26.57 -9.74 -4.82
N PHE A 49 25.60 -9.58 -3.92
CA PHE A 49 25.74 -8.84 -2.68
C PHE A 49 25.05 -9.56 -1.53
N THR A 50 25.68 -9.52 -0.35
CA THR A 50 25.14 -10.12 0.88
C THR A 50 24.94 -9.01 1.91
N PRO A 51 23.68 -8.61 2.22
CA PRO A 51 23.40 -7.68 3.31
C PRO A 51 23.51 -8.38 4.66
N ASP A 52 23.42 -7.62 5.75
CA ASP A 52 23.36 -8.19 7.10
C ASP A 52 21.91 -8.48 7.52
N VAL A 53 20.98 -7.61 7.11
CA VAL A 53 19.54 -7.74 7.34
C VAL A 53 18.77 -7.54 6.04
N VAL A 54 17.73 -8.33 5.83
CA VAL A 54 16.75 -8.16 4.75
C VAL A 54 15.35 -8.04 5.36
N ILE A 55 14.60 -7.04 4.94
CA ILE A 55 13.19 -6.86 5.29
C ILE A 55 12.38 -6.94 4.00
N LEU A 56 11.58 -8.00 3.87
CA LEU A 56 10.71 -8.23 2.72
C LEU A 56 9.28 -7.77 3.05
N SER A 57 8.54 -7.34 2.03
CA SER A 57 7.14 -6.93 2.20
C SER A 57 6.17 -8.13 2.28
N HIS A 58 6.56 -9.26 1.67
CA HIS A 58 5.78 -10.49 1.61
C HIS A 58 6.71 -11.71 1.72
N VAL A 59 6.16 -12.84 2.17
CA VAL A 59 6.90 -14.12 2.27
C VAL A 59 7.33 -14.68 0.92
N PHE A 60 6.62 -14.32 -0.15
CA PHE A 60 6.83 -14.84 -1.49
C PHE A 60 7.71 -13.94 -2.38
N VAL A 61 8.38 -12.93 -1.82
CA VAL A 61 9.32 -12.09 -2.58
C VAL A 61 10.54 -12.89 -3.05
N LEU A 62 10.96 -13.89 -2.28
CA LEU A 62 12.08 -14.78 -2.59
C LEU A 62 11.63 -16.23 -2.53
N SER A 63 12.22 -17.06 -3.39
CA SER A 63 12.06 -18.52 -3.31
C SER A 63 12.73 -19.09 -2.05
N SER A 64 12.30 -20.29 -1.62
CA SER A 64 12.93 -21.04 -0.51
C SER A 64 14.43 -21.26 -0.72
N ALA A 65 14.87 -21.45 -1.97
CA ALA A 65 16.28 -21.61 -2.31
C ALA A 65 17.06 -20.31 -2.10
N GLU A 66 16.51 -19.16 -2.52
CA GLU A 66 17.13 -17.85 -2.30
C GLU A 66 17.19 -17.48 -0.81
N LEU A 67 16.11 -17.73 -0.05
CA LEU A 67 16.08 -17.54 1.40
C LEU A 67 17.14 -18.40 2.09
N THR A 68 17.20 -19.69 1.76
CA THR A 68 18.21 -20.61 2.30
C THR A 68 19.63 -20.14 1.98
N ALA A 69 19.88 -19.65 0.76
CA ALA A 69 21.18 -19.12 0.37
C ALA A 69 21.59 -17.88 1.17
N LEU A 70 20.66 -16.97 1.45
CA LEU A 70 20.88 -15.81 2.32
C LEU A 70 21.21 -16.25 3.76
N ILE A 71 20.44 -17.18 4.33
CA ILE A 71 20.63 -17.65 5.70
C ILE A 71 21.94 -18.40 5.87
N LYS A 72 22.36 -19.19 4.87
CA LYS A 72 23.69 -19.83 4.84
C LYS A 72 24.83 -18.81 4.83
N ARG A 73 24.58 -17.61 4.31
CA ARG A 73 25.51 -16.46 4.38
C ARG A 73 25.31 -15.63 5.66
N ASN A 74 24.53 -16.15 6.60
CA ASN A 74 24.22 -15.60 7.92
C ASN A 74 23.43 -14.28 7.87
N VAL A 75 22.67 -14.06 6.79
CA VAL A 75 21.71 -12.94 6.68
C VAL A 75 20.47 -13.20 7.52
N LYS A 76 20.01 -12.19 8.27
CA LYS A 76 18.71 -12.20 8.96
C LYS A 76 17.61 -11.72 8.03
N VAL A 77 16.57 -12.52 7.81
CA VAL A 77 15.44 -12.17 6.94
C VAL A 77 14.18 -11.96 7.77
N TYR A 78 13.57 -10.80 7.62
CA TYR A 78 12.32 -10.43 8.26
C TYR A 78 11.23 -10.17 7.21
N ILE A 79 9.98 -10.32 7.62
CA ILE A 79 8.81 -9.88 6.85
C ILE A 79 8.20 -8.68 7.57
N ASN A 80 7.93 -7.60 6.83
CA ASN A 80 7.13 -6.48 7.29
C ASN A 80 5.84 -6.42 6.47
N GLU A 81 4.73 -6.83 7.07
CA GLU A 81 3.43 -6.83 6.41
C GLU A 81 3.10 -5.43 5.85
N VAL A 82 2.72 -5.37 4.57
CA VAL A 82 2.33 -4.13 3.89
C VAL A 82 0.87 -4.11 3.45
N GLU A 83 0.21 -5.27 3.52
CA GLU A 83 -1.22 -5.45 3.33
C GLU A 83 -1.76 -6.27 4.48
N GLY A 84 -2.37 -5.58 5.45
CA GLY A 84 -3.08 -6.26 6.51
C GLY A 84 -4.40 -6.81 6.01
N VAL A 85 -4.67 -8.06 6.35
CA VAL A 85 -5.98 -8.69 6.17
C VAL A 85 -6.68 -8.77 7.52
N ILE A 86 -7.97 -8.41 7.56
CA ILE A 86 -8.73 -8.31 8.81
C ILE A 86 -9.72 -9.45 8.95
N ASN A 87 -9.53 -10.30 9.97
CA ASN A 87 -10.47 -11.36 10.37
C ASN A 87 -11.02 -12.19 9.20
N ASP A 88 -10.20 -12.36 8.17
CA ASP A 88 -10.50 -13.07 6.94
C ASP A 88 -9.40 -14.11 6.77
N GLU A 89 -9.75 -15.35 7.12
CA GLU A 89 -8.82 -16.48 7.05
C GLU A 89 -8.35 -16.74 5.62
N ALA A 90 -9.19 -16.50 4.61
CA ALA A 90 -8.84 -16.69 3.21
C ALA A 90 -7.81 -15.65 2.76
N GLY A 91 -8.04 -14.37 3.09
CA GLY A 91 -7.12 -13.30 2.74
C GLY A 91 -5.78 -13.40 3.49
N ILE A 92 -5.77 -13.70 4.80
CA ILE A 92 -4.51 -13.87 5.55
C ILE A 92 -3.78 -15.14 5.07
N GLY A 93 -4.52 -16.17 4.66
CA GLY A 93 -3.99 -17.38 4.03
C GLY A 93 -3.30 -17.10 2.69
N SER A 94 -3.80 -16.14 1.91
CA SER A 94 -3.18 -15.68 0.67
C SER A 94 -1.94 -14.81 0.92
N THR A 95 -1.93 -14.05 2.01
CA THR A 95 -0.78 -13.23 2.43
C THR A 95 0.36 -14.11 2.94
N TYR A 96 0.01 -15.17 3.68
CA TYR A 96 0.92 -16.15 4.24
C TYR A 96 0.57 -17.55 3.70
N PRO A 97 0.84 -17.90 2.44
CA PRO A 97 0.47 -19.19 1.87
C PRO A 97 1.20 -20.35 2.55
N ALA A 98 0.50 -21.49 2.70
CA ALA A 98 1.09 -22.74 3.15
C ALA A 98 1.95 -23.37 2.05
N GLY A 99 3.06 -24.04 2.41
CA GLY A 99 3.92 -24.75 1.47
C GLY A 99 4.79 -23.88 0.56
N TYR A 100 4.58 -22.55 0.53
CA TYR A 100 5.35 -21.67 -0.35
C TYR A 100 6.80 -21.47 0.11
N ILE A 101 7.00 -21.25 1.42
CA ILE A 101 8.33 -21.20 2.06
C ILE A 101 8.35 -21.98 3.37
N ASP A 102 9.54 -22.35 3.82
CA ASP A 102 9.76 -22.75 5.21
C ASP A 102 9.85 -21.50 6.10
N TYR A 103 8.80 -21.24 6.87
CA TYR A 103 8.71 -20.08 7.78
C TYR A 103 9.78 -20.09 8.87
N LYS A 104 10.40 -21.25 9.17
CA LYS A 104 11.51 -21.34 10.15
C LYS A 104 12.78 -20.63 9.69
N LEU A 105 12.88 -20.37 8.39
CA LEU A 105 13.96 -19.60 7.77
C LEU A 105 13.90 -18.11 8.16
N LEU A 106 12.73 -17.61 8.55
CA LEU A 106 12.54 -16.20 8.90
C LEU A 106 13.05 -15.93 10.33
N ALA A 107 13.78 -14.82 10.47
CA ALA A 107 14.21 -14.29 11.76
C ALA A 107 13.03 -13.68 12.53
N GLY A 108 12.10 -13.04 11.81
CA GLY A 108 10.86 -12.54 12.39
C GLY A 108 9.83 -12.09 11.34
N ILE A 109 8.59 -11.95 11.78
CA ILE A 109 7.45 -11.47 10.99
C ILE A 109 6.76 -10.36 11.80
N PHE A 110 6.70 -9.17 11.22
CA PHE A 110 5.99 -8.02 11.77
C PHE A 110 4.59 -7.98 11.13
N VAL A 111 3.58 -8.19 11.97
CA VAL A 111 2.17 -8.16 11.57
C VAL A 111 1.44 -6.98 12.20
N TRP A 112 0.33 -6.58 11.61
CA TRP A 112 -0.39 -5.39 12.07
C TRP A 112 -1.17 -5.64 13.37
N SER A 113 -1.73 -6.84 13.55
CA SER A 113 -2.64 -7.14 14.67
C SER A 113 -2.24 -8.38 15.47
N ARG A 114 -2.77 -8.49 16.69
CA ARG A 114 -2.64 -9.71 17.50
C ARG A 114 -3.36 -10.89 16.87
N TRP A 115 -4.51 -10.66 16.23
CA TRP A 115 -5.24 -11.69 15.50
C TRP A 115 -4.37 -12.29 14.38
N SER A 116 -3.75 -11.45 13.54
CA SER A 116 -2.85 -11.90 12.47
C SER A 116 -1.65 -12.67 13.04
N ARG A 117 -1.11 -12.21 14.17
CA ARG A 117 0.01 -12.90 14.87
C ARG A 117 -0.40 -14.30 15.28
N ASP A 118 -1.50 -14.42 16.01
CA ASP A 118 -1.97 -15.68 16.57
C ASP A 118 -2.38 -16.64 15.45
N TRP A 119 -2.98 -16.12 14.38
CA TRP A 119 -3.30 -16.90 13.19
C TRP A 119 -2.04 -17.45 12.50
N VAL A 120 -1.00 -16.63 12.29
CA VAL A 120 0.25 -17.05 11.66
C VAL A 120 0.97 -18.09 12.52
N ILE A 121 1.03 -17.91 13.84
CA ILE A 121 1.62 -18.88 14.78
C ILE A 121 0.90 -20.23 14.66
N LYS A 122 -0.44 -20.21 14.77
CA LYS A 122 -1.27 -21.42 14.73
C LYS A 122 -1.12 -22.19 13.41
N HIS A 123 -1.14 -21.49 12.27
CA HIS A 123 -1.26 -22.15 10.96
C HIS A 123 0.07 -22.30 10.20
N ARG A 124 1.15 -21.66 10.64
CA ARG A 124 2.48 -21.73 9.97
C ARG A 124 3.56 -22.36 10.83
N ASN A 125 3.23 -22.81 12.04
CA ASN A 125 4.14 -23.51 12.95
C ASN A 125 5.47 -22.76 13.14
N ILE A 126 5.35 -21.44 13.31
CA ILE A 126 6.47 -20.54 13.58
C ILE A 126 6.57 -20.30 15.09
N ASP A 127 7.79 -20.17 15.59
CA ASP A 127 8.05 -19.79 16.97
C ASP A 127 7.30 -18.49 17.33
N PRO A 128 6.43 -18.48 18.35
CA PRO A 128 5.72 -17.30 18.80
C PRO A 128 6.61 -16.08 19.06
N GLN A 129 7.86 -16.30 19.48
CA GLN A 129 8.81 -15.21 19.73
C GLN A 129 9.27 -14.49 18.47
N ARG A 130 9.03 -15.08 17.28
CA ARG A 130 9.39 -14.52 15.97
C ARG A 130 8.23 -13.83 15.27
N VAL A 131 7.03 -13.79 15.85
CA VAL A 131 5.88 -13.10 15.25
C VAL A 131 5.46 -11.94 16.14
N HIS A 132 5.58 -10.72 15.64
CA HIS A 132 5.42 -9.50 16.41
C HIS A 132 4.24 -8.69 15.88
N ALA A 133 3.25 -8.45 16.74
CA ALA A 133 2.13 -7.54 16.45
C ALA A 133 2.56 -6.09 16.68
N THR A 134 3.25 -5.51 15.69
CA THR A 134 3.84 -4.16 15.80
C THR A 134 2.88 -3.04 15.44
N GLY A 135 1.77 -3.34 14.77
CA GLY A 135 0.90 -2.32 14.16
C GLY A 135 1.30 -2.00 12.73
N SER A 136 0.52 -1.12 12.08
CA SER A 136 0.76 -0.74 10.69
C SER A 136 1.74 0.42 10.59
N VAL A 137 2.92 0.16 10.00
CA VAL A 137 3.90 1.21 9.69
C VAL A 137 3.36 2.26 8.71
N ARG A 138 2.38 1.88 7.89
CA ARG A 138 1.70 2.75 6.93
C ARG A 138 0.71 3.67 7.64
N ASN A 139 -0.17 3.11 8.47
CA ASN A 139 -1.28 3.88 9.04
C ASN A 139 -0.86 4.75 10.23
N ASN A 140 0.24 4.42 10.91
CA ASN A 140 0.82 5.27 11.96
C ASN A 140 1.31 6.64 11.47
N ILE A 141 1.48 6.84 10.16
CA ILE A 141 1.78 8.16 9.60
C ILE A 141 0.53 9.06 9.66
N VAL A 142 -0.65 8.48 9.40
CA VAL A 142 -1.91 9.21 9.29
C VAL A 142 -2.33 9.80 10.63
N THR A 143 -2.18 9.00 11.70
CA THR A 143 -2.62 9.34 13.06
C THR A 143 -1.87 10.52 13.68
N LYS A 144 -0.78 10.96 13.05
CA LYS A 144 0.09 12.04 13.52
C LYS A 144 -0.17 13.37 12.82
N ARG A 145 -1.09 13.39 11.87
CA ARG A 145 -1.42 14.60 11.12
C ARG A 145 -2.09 15.62 12.04
N LYS A 146 -1.49 16.81 12.14
CA LYS A 146 -2.00 17.92 12.96
C LYS A 146 -2.91 18.90 12.22
N ASP A 147 -2.87 18.91 10.88
CA ASP A 147 -3.54 19.93 10.08
C ASP A 147 -4.76 19.40 9.32
N SER A 148 -5.93 19.96 9.63
CA SER A 148 -7.00 20.12 8.64
C SER A 148 -6.66 21.33 7.77
N GLN A 149 -6.09 21.09 6.59
CA GLN A 149 -5.97 22.18 5.64
C GLN A 149 -7.36 22.48 5.09
N ASN A 150 -7.76 23.75 5.11
CA ASN A 150 -8.94 24.27 4.41
C ASN A 150 -8.72 24.24 2.89
N THR A 151 -8.35 23.09 2.34
CA THR A 151 -8.25 22.90 0.90
C THR A 151 -9.65 22.63 0.35
N PRO A 152 -10.19 23.46 -0.56
CA PRO A 152 -11.58 23.35 -1.03
C PRO A 152 -11.79 22.22 -2.06
N ALA A 153 -10.88 21.24 -2.15
CA ALA A 153 -10.95 20.20 -3.17
C ALA A 153 -11.68 18.96 -2.68
N VAL A 154 -12.54 18.41 -3.54
CA VAL A 154 -13.19 17.11 -3.32
C VAL A 154 -12.28 16.01 -3.84
N GLY A 155 -11.94 15.06 -2.98
CA GLY A 155 -11.16 13.88 -3.32
C GLY A 155 -12.04 12.75 -3.84
N ILE A 156 -11.69 12.18 -5.01
CA ILE A 156 -12.26 10.92 -5.48
C ILE A 156 -11.26 9.79 -5.18
N LEU A 157 -11.64 8.85 -4.33
CA LEU A 157 -10.87 7.62 -4.14
C LEU A 157 -11.43 6.56 -5.09
N SER A 158 -10.67 6.19 -6.12
CA SER A 158 -11.15 5.21 -7.10
C SER A 158 -10.90 3.77 -6.63
N ARG A 159 -11.71 2.86 -7.20
CA ARG A 159 -11.60 1.41 -7.02
C ARG A 159 -12.27 0.74 -8.23
N PHE A 160 -11.74 1.02 -9.42
CA PHE A 160 -12.27 0.63 -10.73
C PHE A 160 -11.31 -0.34 -11.43
N GLU A 161 -10.60 -1.17 -10.67
CA GLU A 161 -9.49 -1.99 -11.17
C GLU A 161 -9.93 -2.98 -12.25
N LEU A 162 -11.16 -3.51 -12.17
CA LEU A 162 -11.65 -4.49 -13.14
C LEU A 162 -12.03 -3.88 -14.49
N ILE A 163 -12.35 -2.59 -14.51
CA ILE A 163 -12.68 -1.87 -15.75
C ILE A 163 -11.54 -0.98 -16.26
N ASN A 164 -10.50 -0.77 -15.43
CA ASN A 164 -9.35 0.07 -15.71
C ASN A 164 -8.04 -0.56 -15.20
N THR A 165 -7.73 -1.77 -15.67
CA THR A 165 -6.56 -2.54 -15.19
C THR A 165 -5.23 -1.78 -15.35
N PHE A 166 -4.34 -1.82 -14.33
CA PHE A 166 -3.07 -1.07 -14.28
C PHE A 166 -2.17 -1.18 -15.51
N ASP A 167 -2.12 -2.35 -16.13
CA ASP A 167 -1.27 -2.61 -17.29
C ASP A 167 -1.96 -2.28 -18.62
N GLY A 168 -3.19 -1.75 -18.59
CA GLY A 168 -3.97 -1.39 -19.76
C GLY A 168 -4.39 -2.58 -20.61
N ARG A 169 -4.41 -3.80 -20.06
CA ARG A 169 -5.05 -4.94 -20.74
C ARG A 169 -6.54 -4.63 -20.99
N HIS A 170 -7.06 -5.15 -22.09
CA HIS A 170 -8.49 -5.07 -22.38
C HIS A 170 -9.26 -6.05 -21.47
N ASN A 171 -10.42 -5.66 -20.95
CA ASN A 171 -11.19 -6.49 -19.99
C ASN A 171 -11.60 -7.86 -20.57
N PHE A 172 -11.75 -7.96 -21.90
CA PHE A 172 -11.96 -9.25 -22.58
C PHE A 172 -10.84 -10.26 -22.35
N GLN A 173 -9.59 -9.83 -22.12
CA GLN A 173 -8.50 -10.76 -21.83
C GLN A 173 -8.74 -11.51 -20.53
N ASN A 174 -9.20 -10.82 -19.47
CA ASN A 174 -9.54 -11.47 -18.21
C ASN A 174 -10.74 -12.42 -18.39
N LEU A 175 -11.75 -12.03 -19.19
CA LEU A 175 -12.93 -12.86 -19.42
C LEU A 175 -12.65 -14.14 -20.21
N LEU A 176 -11.57 -14.18 -21.00
CA LEU A 176 -11.14 -15.40 -21.71
C LEU A 176 -10.46 -16.42 -20.79
N GLU A 177 -9.94 -15.98 -19.64
CA GLU A 177 -9.23 -16.83 -18.67
C GLU A 177 -10.15 -17.32 -17.53
N ILE A 178 -11.37 -16.79 -17.45
CA ILE A 178 -12.36 -17.09 -16.42
C ILE A 178 -13.32 -18.16 -16.93
N ASP A 179 -13.51 -19.19 -16.13
CA ASP A 179 -14.58 -20.17 -16.33
C ASP A 179 -15.89 -19.62 -15.73
N PRO A 180 -16.93 -19.35 -16.55
CA PRO A 180 -18.21 -18.85 -16.04
C PRO A 180 -18.98 -19.87 -15.18
N GLU A 181 -18.63 -21.16 -15.26
CA GLU A 181 -19.27 -22.23 -14.47
C GLU A 181 -18.59 -22.44 -13.11
N ASP A 182 -17.36 -21.96 -12.92
CA ASP A 182 -16.66 -22.01 -11.64
C ASP A 182 -17.12 -20.86 -10.73
N GLU A 183 -17.81 -21.22 -9.65
CA GLU A 183 -18.32 -20.31 -8.64
C GLU A 183 -17.22 -19.44 -8.01
N ALA A 184 -15.96 -19.90 -8.02
CA ALA A 184 -14.81 -19.13 -7.55
C ALA A 184 -14.55 -17.86 -8.37
N TYR A 185 -15.13 -17.71 -9.58
CA TYR A 185 -15.06 -16.50 -10.38
C TYR A 185 -16.30 -15.62 -10.30
N ARG A 186 -17.35 -16.02 -9.56
CA ARG A 186 -18.59 -15.23 -9.46
C ARG A 186 -18.35 -13.81 -8.97
N TRP A 187 -17.40 -13.64 -8.03
CA TRP A 187 -17.02 -12.33 -7.50
C TRP A 187 -16.52 -11.37 -8.59
N TYR A 188 -15.90 -11.87 -9.67
CA TYR A 188 -15.38 -11.03 -10.75
C TYR A 188 -16.52 -10.34 -11.50
N TYR A 189 -17.60 -11.07 -11.79
CA TYR A 189 -18.78 -10.52 -12.48
C TYR A 189 -19.51 -9.49 -11.61
N ASP A 190 -19.73 -9.81 -10.34
CA ASP A 190 -20.34 -8.87 -9.39
C ASP A 190 -19.48 -7.60 -9.28
N ARG A 191 -18.16 -7.77 -9.14
CA ARG A 191 -17.21 -6.65 -9.05
C ARG A 191 -17.18 -5.79 -10.32
N CYS A 192 -17.26 -6.39 -11.51
CA CYS A 192 -17.33 -5.62 -12.76
C CYS A 192 -18.57 -4.70 -12.80
N GLY A 193 -19.73 -5.21 -12.37
CA GLY A 193 -20.96 -4.42 -12.27
C GLY A 193 -20.80 -3.27 -11.27
N ILE A 194 -20.28 -3.57 -10.07
CA ILE A 194 -20.01 -2.59 -9.02
C ILE A 194 -19.07 -1.48 -9.49
N ASP A 195 -17.94 -1.84 -10.12
CA ASP A 195 -16.94 -0.87 -10.58
C ASP A 195 -17.50 0.03 -11.69
N SER A 196 -18.27 -0.54 -12.63
CA SER A 196 -18.90 0.18 -13.73
C SER A 196 -19.94 1.19 -13.23
N GLU A 197 -20.77 0.78 -12.29
CA GLU A 197 -21.80 1.65 -11.70
C GLU A 197 -21.17 2.75 -10.85
N ALA A 198 -20.21 2.41 -9.98
CA ALA A 198 -19.49 3.38 -9.16
C ALA A 198 -18.77 4.43 -10.01
N PHE A 199 -18.09 4.01 -11.08
CA PHE A 199 -17.45 4.94 -12.02
C PHE A 199 -18.47 5.89 -12.65
N SER A 200 -19.63 5.37 -13.08
CA SER A 200 -20.69 6.17 -13.69
C SER A 200 -21.29 7.20 -12.73
N ILE A 201 -21.49 6.82 -11.47
CA ILE A 201 -21.94 7.72 -10.39
C ILE A 201 -20.90 8.81 -10.14
N VAL A 202 -19.65 8.41 -9.90
CA VAL A 202 -18.53 9.33 -9.64
C VAL A 202 -18.34 10.31 -10.80
N ALA A 203 -18.40 9.85 -12.05
CA ALA A 203 -18.27 10.71 -13.22
C ALA A 203 -19.37 11.79 -13.28
N LYS A 204 -20.61 11.45 -12.90
CA LYS A 204 -21.70 12.43 -12.81
C LYS A 204 -21.46 13.43 -11.68
N VAL A 205 -21.04 12.97 -10.50
CA VAL A 205 -20.67 13.85 -9.38
C VAL A 205 -19.56 14.82 -9.77
N ILE A 206 -18.48 14.33 -10.42
CA ILE A 206 -17.38 15.18 -10.92
C ILE A 206 -17.92 16.26 -11.87
N GLY A 207 -18.77 15.89 -12.82
CA GLY A 207 -19.36 16.83 -13.78
C GLY A 207 -20.15 17.96 -13.11
N ILE A 208 -20.97 17.62 -12.11
CA ILE A 208 -21.76 18.61 -11.37
C ILE A 208 -20.85 19.51 -10.53
N LEU A 209 -19.91 18.93 -9.78
CA LEU A 209 -18.97 19.69 -8.93
C LEU A 209 -18.11 20.66 -9.74
N THR A 210 -17.54 20.20 -10.85
CA THR A 210 -16.70 21.04 -11.72
C THR A 210 -17.51 22.15 -12.40
N THR A 211 -18.76 21.89 -12.80
CA THR A 211 -19.68 22.95 -13.31
C THR A 211 -19.97 24.02 -12.25
N LYS A 212 -19.92 23.67 -10.96
CA LYS A 212 -20.07 24.59 -9.83
C LYS A 212 -18.76 25.24 -9.39
N GLY A 213 -17.67 25.08 -10.15
CA GLY A 213 -16.37 25.69 -9.84
C GLY A 213 -15.56 24.96 -8.75
N ILE A 214 -15.98 23.76 -8.34
CA ILE A 214 -15.28 22.97 -7.32
C ILE A 214 -14.13 22.19 -7.95
N VAL A 215 -12.95 22.26 -7.33
CA VAL A 215 -11.80 21.46 -7.74
C VAL A 215 -12.01 20.02 -7.29
N VAL A 216 -11.78 19.08 -8.20
CA VAL A 216 -11.90 17.65 -7.94
C VAL A 216 -10.56 16.98 -8.21
N SER A 217 -10.08 16.18 -7.25
CA SER A 217 -8.85 15.41 -7.38
C SER A 217 -9.15 13.92 -7.29
N LEU A 218 -8.91 13.17 -8.36
CA LEU A 218 -9.06 11.71 -8.37
C LEU A 218 -7.73 11.04 -8.07
N ARG A 219 -7.71 10.14 -7.08
CA ARG A 219 -6.58 9.25 -6.81
C ARG A 219 -6.88 7.85 -7.33
N PRO A 220 -6.16 7.40 -8.39
CA PRO A 220 -6.28 6.05 -8.91
C PRO A 220 -5.83 5.00 -7.88
N HIS A 221 -6.56 3.90 -7.75
CA HIS A 221 -6.10 2.73 -7.00
C HIS A 221 -4.72 2.25 -7.53
N PRO A 222 -3.83 1.70 -6.69
CA PRO A 222 -2.54 1.19 -7.14
C PRO A 222 -2.60 0.16 -8.27
N ASN A 223 -3.73 -0.52 -8.46
CA ASN A 223 -3.95 -1.49 -9.55
C ASN A 223 -4.76 -0.93 -10.72
N GLU A 224 -4.84 0.39 -10.85
CA GLU A 224 -5.49 1.04 -11.98
C GLU A 224 -4.52 1.73 -12.94
N ASN A 225 -4.97 1.86 -14.18
CA ASN A 225 -4.27 2.61 -15.18
C ASN A 225 -4.61 4.12 -15.05
N VAL A 226 -3.74 4.84 -14.31
CA VAL A 226 -3.64 6.31 -14.25
C VAL A 226 -3.87 7.05 -15.59
N SER A 227 -3.26 6.63 -16.71
CA SER A 227 -3.42 7.34 -17.99
C SER A 227 -4.81 7.23 -18.59
N SER A 228 -5.60 6.20 -18.26
CA SER A 228 -6.99 6.09 -18.72
C SER A 228 -7.85 7.26 -18.25
N TYR A 229 -7.49 7.89 -17.12
CA TYR A 229 -8.18 9.06 -16.60
C TYR A 229 -7.92 10.35 -17.38
N GLN A 230 -7.06 10.33 -18.41
CA GLN A 230 -6.95 11.47 -19.33
C GLN A 230 -8.28 11.77 -20.02
N ALA A 231 -9.13 10.76 -20.25
CA ALA A 231 -10.48 10.96 -20.78
C ALA A 231 -11.33 11.85 -19.85
N LEU A 232 -11.24 11.64 -18.53
CA LEU A 232 -11.93 12.49 -17.55
C LEU A 232 -11.33 13.90 -17.52
N LYS A 233 -10.00 14.02 -17.62
CA LYS A 233 -9.33 15.32 -17.69
C LYS A 233 -9.72 16.13 -18.93
N GLN A 234 -9.84 15.47 -20.09
CA GLN A 234 -10.35 16.10 -21.31
C GLN A 234 -11.81 16.55 -21.15
N LYS A 235 -12.64 15.72 -20.49
CA LYS A 235 -14.07 16.00 -20.30
C LYS A 235 -14.35 17.14 -19.31
N PHE A 236 -13.65 17.16 -18.17
CA PHE A 236 -13.95 18.08 -17.06
C PHE A 236 -12.98 19.26 -16.94
N GLY A 237 -11.96 19.31 -17.80
CA GLY A 237 -11.08 20.46 -17.93
C GLY A 237 -10.18 20.70 -16.70
N PRO A 238 -9.78 21.96 -16.45
CA PRO A 238 -8.72 22.30 -15.48
C PRO A 238 -9.11 22.09 -14.01
N LEU A 239 -10.40 22.00 -13.71
CA LEU A 239 -10.89 21.74 -12.36
C LEU A 239 -10.77 20.27 -11.94
N PHE A 240 -10.48 19.37 -12.88
CA PHE A 240 -10.25 17.96 -12.60
C PHE A 240 -8.76 17.59 -12.68
N ASN A 241 -8.24 17.04 -11.60
CA ASN A 241 -6.86 16.60 -11.49
C ASN A 241 -6.78 15.11 -11.16
N VAL A 242 -5.81 14.41 -11.76
CA VAL A 242 -5.51 13.01 -11.42
C VAL A 242 -4.25 13.00 -10.56
N ASP A 243 -4.37 12.54 -9.32
CA ASP A 243 -3.26 12.46 -8.39
C ASP A 243 -2.26 11.37 -8.80
N ALA A 244 -0.99 11.79 -8.84
CA ALA A 244 0.14 10.95 -9.18
C ALA A 244 1.10 10.75 -8.01
N SER A 245 0.77 11.27 -6.82
CA SER A 245 1.62 11.19 -5.64
C SER A 245 1.88 9.73 -5.23
N TYR A 246 3.04 9.49 -4.61
CA TYR A 246 3.36 8.15 -4.09
C TYR A 246 2.45 7.79 -2.92
N ASP A 247 2.17 8.72 -2.01
CA ASP A 247 1.50 8.41 -0.76
C ASP A 247 0.03 8.83 -0.73
N LEU A 248 -0.82 7.99 -0.14
CA LEU A 248 -2.23 8.35 0.05
C LEU A 248 -2.39 9.54 0.98
N ASN A 249 -1.55 9.67 2.01
CA ASN A 249 -1.64 10.78 2.95
C ASN A 249 -1.18 12.10 2.34
N GLU A 250 -0.24 12.06 1.40
CA GLU A 250 0.12 13.26 0.63
C GLU A 250 -1.10 13.77 -0.17
N TRP A 251 -1.88 12.87 -0.77
CA TRP A 251 -3.11 13.25 -1.46
C TRP A 251 -4.21 13.68 -0.50
N LEU A 252 -4.43 12.94 0.59
CA LEU A 252 -5.40 13.30 1.63
C LEU A 252 -5.08 14.66 2.26
N SER A 253 -3.82 15.12 2.20
CA SER A 253 -3.44 16.46 2.66
C SER A 253 -4.03 17.60 1.83
N LYS A 254 -4.55 17.30 0.64
CA LYS A 254 -4.97 18.27 -0.38
C LYS A 254 -6.48 18.28 -0.61
N VAL A 255 -7.26 17.53 0.17
CA VAL A 255 -8.72 17.38 -0.01
C VAL A 255 -9.45 17.59 1.32
N SER A 256 -10.67 18.13 1.24
CA SER A 256 -11.53 18.37 2.42
C SER A 256 -12.56 17.27 2.67
N VAL A 257 -12.90 16.49 1.64
CA VAL A 257 -13.88 15.40 1.68
C VAL A 257 -13.48 14.34 0.67
N VAL A 258 -13.73 13.07 0.97
CA VAL A 258 -13.47 11.94 0.06
C VAL A 258 -14.79 11.32 -0.37
N ILE A 259 -14.92 11.00 -1.66
CA ILE A 259 -16.03 10.23 -2.21
C ILE A 259 -15.53 9.09 -3.10
N GLY A 260 -16.22 7.95 -3.09
CA GLY A 260 -15.90 6.82 -3.94
C GLY A 260 -16.74 5.58 -3.62
N PRO A 261 -16.45 4.44 -4.27
CA PRO A 261 -16.96 3.15 -3.81
C PRO A 261 -16.36 2.77 -2.45
N THR A 262 -17.12 2.05 -1.62
CA THR A 262 -16.61 1.55 -0.33
C THR A 262 -15.33 0.75 -0.51
N SER A 263 -14.29 1.14 0.24
CA SER A 263 -12.92 0.66 0.10
C SER A 263 -12.23 0.56 1.45
N THR A 264 -11.30 -0.38 1.59
CA THR A 264 -10.41 -0.44 2.77
C THR A 264 -9.55 0.81 2.89
N ALA A 265 -9.29 1.50 1.77
CA ALA A 265 -8.56 2.78 1.74
C ALA A 265 -9.34 3.95 2.39
N TYR A 266 -10.60 3.72 2.78
CA TYR A 266 -11.33 4.64 3.68
C TYR A 266 -10.74 4.68 5.08
N THR A 267 -9.98 3.65 5.47
CA THR A 267 -9.24 3.66 6.74
C THR A 267 -8.41 4.93 6.86
N GLU A 268 -7.58 5.27 5.87
CA GLU A 268 -6.70 6.43 5.97
C GLU A 268 -7.46 7.76 5.95
N ALA A 269 -8.55 7.86 5.18
CA ALA A 269 -9.39 9.06 5.21
C ALA A 269 -10.07 9.24 6.58
N TYR A 270 -10.58 8.15 7.15
CA TYR A 270 -11.19 8.12 8.48
C TYR A 270 -10.19 8.51 9.56
N LEU A 271 -9.00 7.91 9.55
CA LEU A 271 -7.92 8.23 10.50
C LEU A 271 -7.37 9.65 10.33
N ALA A 272 -7.49 10.23 9.14
CA ALA A 272 -7.15 11.62 8.87
C ALA A 272 -8.24 12.61 9.27
N ASN A 273 -9.35 12.14 9.87
CA ASN A 273 -10.54 12.94 10.18
C ASN A 273 -11.07 13.68 8.95
N ILE A 274 -11.10 13.02 7.79
CA ILE A 274 -11.68 13.55 6.56
C ILE A 274 -13.06 12.90 6.38
N PRO A 275 -14.15 13.68 6.15
CA PRO A 275 -15.45 13.12 5.85
C PRO A 275 -15.41 12.23 4.61
N ILE A 276 -16.10 11.09 4.69
CA ILE A 276 -16.17 10.11 3.61
C ILE A 276 -17.62 9.99 3.14
N ILE A 277 -17.82 9.99 1.83
CA ILE A 277 -19.11 9.76 1.18
C ILE A 277 -18.97 8.50 0.33
N SER A 278 -19.79 7.49 0.59
CA SER A 278 -19.74 6.26 -0.20
C SER A 278 -20.83 6.25 -1.27
N THR A 279 -20.44 5.95 -2.50
CA THR A 279 -21.38 5.72 -3.62
C THR A 279 -22.22 4.48 -3.42
N GLN A 280 -21.86 3.59 -2.48
CA GLN A 280 -22.61 2.37 -2.20
C GLN A 280 -24.08 2.65 -1.86
N GLY A 281 -24.40 3.81 -1.26
CA GLY A 281 -25.78 4.19 -0.98
C GLY A 281 -26.66 4.45 -2.22
N ILE A 282 -26.02 4.71 -3.37
CA ILE A 282 -26.64 5.00 -4.67
C ILE A 282 -26.62 3.76 -5.57
N GLN A 283 -25.61 2.91 -5.42
CA GLN A 283 -25.39 1.72 -6.26
C GLN A 283 -26.52 0.69 -6.12
N LYS A 284 -26.83 0.00 -7.22
CA LYS A 284 -27.73 -1.14 -7.32
C LYS A 284 -26.98 -2.47 -7.43
N CYS A 285 -25.74 -2.44 -7.91
CA CYS A 285 -24.87 -3.61 -7.94
C CYS A 285 -24.24 -3.84 -6.56
N HIS A 286 -24.24 -5.10 -6.11
CA HIS A 286 -23.75 -5.51 -4.80
C HIS A 286 -22.99 -6.84 -4.90
N TYR A 287 -22.13 -7.10 -3.92
CA TYR A 287 -21.50 -8.41 -3.80
C TYR A 287 -22.52 -9.44 -3.33
N SER A 288 -22.51 -10.62 -3.95
CA SER A 288 -23.31 -11.76 -3.49
C SER A 288 -22.66 -12.51 -2.31
N GLY A 289 -21.32 -12.54 -2.23
CA GLY A 289 -20.58 -13.27 -1.20
C GLY A 289 -20.60 -12.64 0.19
N ALA A 290 -20.93 -13.43 1.22
CA ALA A 290 -21.10 -12.98 2.60
C ALA A 290 -19.84 -12.31 3.20
N ASP A 291 -18.64 -12.84 2.93
CA ASP A 291 -17.39 -12.29 3.49
C ASP A 291 -17.05 -10.90 2.92
N CYS A 292 -17.32 -10.71 1.62
CA CYS A 292 -17.16 -9.40 0.97
C CYS A 292 -18.14 -8.39 1.57
N VAL A 293 -19.40 -8.79 1.74
CA VAL A 293 -20.45 -7.95 2.34
C VAL A 293 -20.09 -7.57 3.77
N ARG A 294 -19.62 -8.52 4.59
CA ARG A 294 -19.20 -8.24 5.98
C ARG A 294 -18.12 -7.17 6.05
N SER A 295 -17.05 -7.33 5.28
CA SER A 295 -15.93 -6.38 5.29
C SER A 295 -16.39 -4.99 4.83
N ILE A 296 -17.14 -4.91 3.74
CA ILE A 296 -17.67 -3.66 3.19
C ILE A 296 -18.60 -2.96 4.17
N ASN A 297 -19.46 -3.71 4.86
CA ASN A 297 -20.39 -3.16 5.85
C ASN A 297 -19.69 -2.59 7.08
N ILE A 298 -18.50 -3.08 7.43
CA ILE A 298 -17.69 -2.46 8.47
C ILE A 298 -17.19 -1.11 7.96
N PHE A 299 -16.51 -1.07 6.81
CA PHE A 299 -15.95 0.19 6.28
C PHE A 299 -17.02 1.23 5.90
N SER A 300 -18.25 0.84 5.58
CA SER A 300 -19.34 1.78 5.30
C SER A 300 -19.79 2.57 6.53
N LYS A 301 -19.54 2.08 7.76
CA LYS A 301 -19.81 2.82 9.00
C LYS A 301 -18.96 4.09 9.13
N ALA A 302 -17.89 4.22 8.37
CA ALA A 302 -17.02 5.40 8.32
C ALA A 302 -17.56 6.51 7.40
N ALA A 303 -18.66 6.26 6.68
CA ALA A 303 -19.08 7.07 5.55
C ALA A 303 -20.55 7.48 5.60
N TYR A 304 -20.84 8.64 5.01
CA TYR A 304 -22.18 9.02 4.60
C TYR A 304 -22.63 8.17 3.40
N MET A 305 -23.90 7.77 3.40
CA MET A 305 -24.48 6.86 2.40
C MET A 305 -25.64 7.55 1.66
N PRO A 306 -25.36 8.51 0.77
CA PRO A 306 -26.39 9.23 0.01
C PRO A 306 -27.24 8.26 -0.82
N LYS A 307 -28.51 8.60 -1.06
CA LYS A 307 -29.43 7.79 -1.87
C LYS A 307 -29.46 8.23 -3.33
N THR A 308 -29.09 9.48 -3.59
CA THR A 308 -29.07 10.06 -4.93
C THR A 308 -27.72 10.74 -5.24
N ILE A 309 -27.49 11.03 -6.51
CA ILE A 309 -26.31 11.81 -6.95
C ILE A 309 -26.37 13.23 -6.37
N ASP A 310 -27.56 13.82 -6.29
CA ASP A 310 -27.73 15.18 -5.77
C ASP A 310 -27.42 15.26 -4.28
N ASP A 311 -27.81 14.25 -3.50
CA ASP A 311 -27.42 14.13 -2.08
C ASP A 311 -25.90 14.04 -1.93
N ALA A 312 -25.24 13.23 -2.77
CA ALA A 312 -23.78 13.09 -2.75
C ALA A 312 -23.09 14.42 -3.07
N VAL A 313 -23.58 15.16 -4.07
CA VAL A 313 -23.06 16.50 -4.42
C VAL A 313 -23.29 17.48 -3.27
N ALA A 314 -24.47 17.48 -2.66
CA ALA A 314 -24.80 18.36 -1.53
C ALA A 314 -23.85 18.10 -0.34
N LEU A 315 -23.59 16.84 -0.02
CA LEU A 315 -22.61 16.45 1.00
C LEU A 315 -21.20 16.91 0.63
N CYS A 316 -20.75 16.72 -0.62
CA CYS A 316 -19.43 17.15 -1.08
C CYS A 316 -19.23 18.68 -0.98
N MET A 317 -20.30 19.46 -1.12
CA MET A 317 -20.27 20.92 -1.05
C MET A 317 -20.45 21.48 0.37
N ASN A 318 -20.77 20.64 1.35
CA ASN A 318 -20.98 21.08 2.72
C ASN A 318 -19.63 21.30 3.43
N SER A 319 -19.20 22.56 3.53
CA SER A 319 -17.96 22.94 4.22
C SER A 319 -17.97 22.67 5.73
N SER A 320 -19.15 22.41 6.31
CA SER A 320 -19.33 22.06 7.72
C SER A 320 -19.57 20.56 7.92
N LEU A 321 -19.36 19.73 6.88
CA LEU A 321 -19.51 18.28 7.01
C LEU A 321 -18.44 17.74 7.96
N SER A 322 -18.87 17.21 9.10
CA SER A 322 -18.00 16.51 10.03
C SER A 322 -17.71 15.09 9.52
N PRO A 323 -16.55 14.49 9.85
CA PRO A 323 -16.37 13.05 9.69
C PRO A 323 -17.43 12.27 10.48
N VAL A 324 -17.83 11.10 9.98
CA VAL A 324 -18.63 10.17 10.77
C VAL A 324 -17.72 9.57 11.83
N ASP A 325 -18.05 9.74 13.11
CA ASP A 325 -17.37 9.05 14.20
C ASP A 325 -18.13 7.78 14.56
N SER A 326 -17.40 6.67 14.71
CA SER A 326 -17.95 5.39 15.11
C SER A 326 -17.06 4.76 16.17
N PRO A 327 -17.48 4.73 17.45
CA PRO A 327 -16.72 4.08 18.52
C PRO A 327 -16.39 2.62 18.20
N GLU A 328 -17.32 1.90 17.59
CA GLU A 328 -17.11 0.52 17.14
C GLU A 328 -15.99 0.43 16.10
N LEU A 329 -15.94 1.35 15.12
CA LEU A 329 -14.83 1.40 14.17
C LEU A 329 -13.52 1.83 14.82
N ASN A 330 -13.56 2.73 15.79
CA ASN A 330 -12.36 3.14 16.53
C ASN A 330 -11.75 1.95 17.26
N ASP A 331 -12.57 1.13 17.93
CA ASP A 331 -12.11 -0.08 18.60
C ASP A 331 -11.66 -1.15 17.60
N TYR A 332 -12.39 -1.31 16.50
CA TYR A 332 -12.02 -2.23 15.42
C TYR A 332 -10.66 -1.86 14.80
N PHE A 333 -10.47 -0.61 14.39
CA PHE A 333 -9.23 -0.12 13.81
C PHE A 333 -8.09 -0.13 14.81
N ASP A 334 -8.33 0.20 16.08
CA ASP A 334 -7.28 0.11 17.09
C ASP A 334 -6.82 -1.32 17.32
N SER A 335 -7.75 -2.29 17.37
CA SER A 335 -7.42 -3.71 17.51
C SER A 335 -6.52 -4.23 16.39
N PHE A 336 -6.61 -3.61 15.21
CA PHE A 336 -5.95 -4.08 14.00
C PHE A 336 -4.71 -3.27 13.61
N TYR A 337 -4.79 -1.95 13.66
CA TYR A 337 -3.72 -1.05 13.25
C TYR A 337 -2.90 -0.52 14.43
N SER A 338 -3.33 -0.79 15.66
CA SER A 338 -2.70 -0.28 16.88
C SER A 338 -2.61 1.26 16.92
N ILE A 339 -3.69 1.93 16.51
CA ILE A 339 -3.73 3.40 16.35
C ILE A 339 -3.54 4.15 17.67
N ARG A 340 -4.10 3.63 18.78
CA ARG A 340 -3.96 4.21 20.12
C ARG A 340 -2.64 3.82 20.80
N LYS A 341 -1.82 2.98 20.16
CA LYS A 341 -0.53 2.57 20.71
C LYS A 341 0.41 3.77 20.78
N LYS A 342 0.95 4.04 21.97
CA LYS A 342 1.93 5.12 22.20
C LYS A 342 3.25 4.87 21.44
N THR A 343 3.57 3.59 21.20
CA THR A 343 4.80 3.20 20.51
C THR A 343 4.59 3.24 19.01
N ASN A 344 5.48 3.95 18.31
CA ASN A 344 5.54 3.98 16.87
C ASN A 344 5.98 2.60 16.32
N PRO A 345 5.18 1.94 15.44
CA PRO A 345 5.52 0.64 14.86
C PRO A 345 6.90 0.58 14.20
N ILE A 346 7.35 1.68 13.56
CA ILE A 346 8.68 1.76 12.95
C ILE A 346 9.79 1.67 14.02
N ASP A 347 9.60 2.34 15.15
CA ASP A 347 10.59 2.34 16.24
C ASP A 347 10.66 0.95 16.90
N GLU A 348 9.52 0.28 17.03
CA GLU A 348 9.42 -1.08 17.57
C GLU A 348 10.11 -2.11 16.65
N ILE A 349 9.85 -2.06 15.34
CA ILE A 349 10.51 -2.93 14.35
C ILE A 349 12.02 -2.75 14.41
N VAL A 350 12.51 -1.51 14.36
CA VAL A 350 13.95 -1.25 14.44
C VAL A 350 14.51 -1.75 15.77
N GLY A 351 13.83 -1.51 16.89
CA GLY A 351 14.26 -2.00 18.20
C GLY A 351 14.36 -3.52 18.29
N ILE A 352 13.41 -4.26 17.70
CA ILE A 352 13.44 -5.73 17.62
C ILE A 352 14.65 -6.19 16.81
N VAL A 353 14.81 -5.68 15.58
CA VAL A 353 15.92 -6.06 14.69
C VAL A 353 17.28 -5.74 15.33
N LEU A 354 17.42 -4.59 15.98
CA LEU A 354 18.68 -4.22 16.65
C LEU A 354 19.04 -5.18 17.78
N ARG A 355 18.07 -5.62 18.60
CA ARG A 355 18.33 -6.59 19.67
C ARG A 355 18.74 -7.95 19.13
N ASP A 356 18.03 -8.44 18.12
CA ASP A 356 18.33 -9.73 17.49
C ASP A 356 19.72 -9.77 16.86
N VAL A 357 20.15 -8.64 16.31
CA VAL A 357 21.41 -8.51 15.59
C VAL A 357 22.57 -8.14 16.52
N ALA A 358 22.33 -7.53 17.68
CA ALA A 358 23.38 -7.19 18.65
C ALA A 358 24.15 -8.43 19.17
N ALA A 359 23.48 -9.57 19.27
CA ALA A 359 24.09 -10.85 19.63
C ALA A 359 24.91 -11.49 18.50
N TYR A 360 24.94 -10.87 17.31
CA TYR A 360 25.38 -11.50 16.08
C TYR A 360 26.72 -10.92 15.59
N ARG A 361 27.72 -11.78 15.43
CA ARG A 361 28.98 -11.38 14.78
C ARG A 361 28.76 -11.29 13.28
N PHE A 362 28.71 -10.07 12.77
CA PHE A 362 28.65 -9.85 11.34
C PHE A 362 29.87 -10.44 10.65
N SER A 363 29.64 -11.08 9.49
CA SER A 363 30.70 -11.61 8.62
C SER A 363 31.79 -10.55 8.38
N GLU A 364 33.06 -10.97 8.46
CA GLU A 364 34.25 -10.16 8.19
C GLU A 364 34.39 -9.74 6.71
N ARG A 365 33.45 -10.11 5.83
CA ARG A 365 33.37 -9.63 4.44
C ARG A 365 32.99 -8.14 4.32
N ALA A 366 33.46 -7.34 5.26
CA ALA A 366 33.31 -5.89 5.38
C ALA A 366 33.74 -5.14 4.12
N VAL A 367 34.75 -5.65 3.40
CA VAL A 367 35.35 -4.98 2.24
C VAL A 367 34.35 -4.77 1.10
N PHE A 368 33.32 -5.61 0.95
CA PHE A 368 32.32 -5.45 -0.12
C PHE A 368 31.05 -4.69 0.30
N ARG A 369 30.90 -4.33 1.58
CA ARG A 369 29.69 -3.64 2.08
C ARG A 369 29.46 -2.25 1.48
N TRP A 370 30.53 -1.58 1.05
CA TRP A 370 30.43 -0.26 0.41
C TRP A 370 30.02 -0.32 -1.06
N LEU A 371 30.18 -1.46 -1.71
CA LEU A 371 29.73 -1.65 -3.09
C LEU A 371 28.23 -1.84 -3.21
N GLY A 372 27.50 -2.20 -2.14
CA GLY A 372 26.07 -2.48 -2.19
C GLY A 372 25.23 -1.38 -2.88
N PRO A 373 25.31 -0.10 -2.45
CA PRO A 373 24.60 1.00 -3.11
C PRO A 373 25.04 1.22 -4.56
N VAL A 374 26.33 1.02 -4.86
CA VAL A 374 26.89 1.17 -6.22
C VAL A 374 26.33 0.08 -7.14
N LEU A 375 26.37 -1.17 -6.72
CA LEU A 375 25.79 -2.31 -7.43
C LEU A 375 24.29 -2.11 -7.65
N LYS A 376 23.57 -1.64 -6.63
CA LYS A 376 22.15 -1.32 -6.76
C LYS A 376 21.91 -0.22 -7.80
N TYR A 377 22.72 0.83 -7.82
CA TYR A 377 22.62 1.89 -8.82
C TYR A 377 22.81 1.34 -10.24
N PHE A 378 23.82 0.48 -10.46
CA PHE A 378 24.02 -0.17 -11.76
C PHE A 378 22.85 -1.08 -12.17
N ILE A 379 22.28 -1.85 -11.23
CA ILE A 379 21.07 -2.66 -11.47
C ILE A 379 19.89 -1.76 -11.90
N ASP A 380 19.74 -0.60 -11.26
CA ASP A 380 18.68 0.35 -11.60
C ASP A 380 18.86 0.98 -12.97
N VAL A 381 20.08 1.39 -13.34
CA VAL A 381 20.39 1.89 -14.68
C VAL A 381 20.14 0.81 -15.72
N ALA A 382 20.63 -0.41 -15.50
CA ALA A 382 20.42 -1.53 -16.40
C ALA A 382 18.93 -1.87 -16.58
N SER A 383 18.13 -1.80 -15.51
CA SER A 383 16.67 -1.98 -15.56
C SER A 383 16.00 -0.92 -16.45
N LEU A 384 16.44 0.34 -16.40
CA LEU A 384 15.95 1.41 -17.27
C LEU A 384 16.40 1.23 -18.72
N CYS A 385 17.67 0.85 -18.95
CA CYS A 385 18.14 0.55 -20.30
C CYS A 385 17.34 -0.60 -20.91
N ARG A 386 17.05 -1.66 -20.15
CA ARG A 386 16.24 -2.79 -20.61
C ARG A 386 14.86 -2.36 -21.10
N VAL A 387 14.25 -1.34 -20.48
CA VAL A 387 12.95 -0.80 -20.91
C VAL A 387 12.99 -0.24 -22.32
N ALA A 388 14.09 0.40 -22.73
CA ALA A 388 14.24 0.93 -24.08
C ALA A 388 14.23 -0.17 -25.16
N PHE A 389 14.57 -1.41 -24.80
CA PHE A 389 14.62 -2.56 -25.70
C PHE A 389 13.37 -3.45 -25.64
N THR A 390 12.34 -3.11 -24.86
CA THR A 390 11.09 -3.90 -24.86
C THR A 390 10.19 -3.51 -26.05
N ARG A 391 9.28 -4.41 -26.45
CA ARG A 391 8.28 -4.11 -27.50
C ARG A 391 7.40 -2.89 -27.19
N HIS A 392 7.21 -2.57 -25.90
CA HIS A 392 6.35 -1.48 -25.44
C HIS A 392 7.06 -0.63 -24.37
N PRO A 393 8.05 0.18 -24.75
CA PRO A 393 8.93 0.87 -23.81
C PRO A 393 8.16 1.82 -22.88
N PHE A 394 7.14 2.51 -23.38
CA PHE A 394 6.31 3.41 -22.56
C PHE A 394 5.50 2.66 -21.49
N LYS A 395 4.90 1.52 -21.84
CA LYS A 395 4.17 0.66 -20.89
C LYS A 395 5.12 0.09 -19.84
N SER A 396 6.29 -0.38 -20.26
CA SER A 396 7.32 -0.90 -19.35
C SER A 396 7.86 0.19 -18.40
N LEU A 397 8.16 1.39 -18.90
CA LEU A 397 8.64 2.52 -18.08
C LEU A 397 7.61 2.90 -17.01
N ARG A 398 6.34 2.89 -17.40
CA ARG A 398 5.25 3.17 -16.48
C ARG A 398 5.12 2.14 -15.37
N ASN A 399 5.22 0.85 -15.71
CA ASN A 399 5.23 -0.22 -14.73
C ASN A 399 6.40 -0.07 -13.74
N ILE A 400 7.56 0.39 -14.22
CA ILE A 400 8.68 0.73 -13.33
C ILE A 400 8.29 1.86 -12.38
N ARG A 401 7.75 2.97 -12.90
CA ARG A 401 7.33 4.13 -12.07
C ARG A 401 6.28 3.81 -11.01
N GLN A 402 5.50 2.75 -11.18
CA GLN A 402 4.39 2.39 -10.29
C GLN A 402 4.76 1.28 -9.29
N TYR A 403 5.47 0.24 -9.74
CA TYR A 403 5.73 -0.96 -8.95
C TYR A 403 7.21 -1.21 -8.65
N ASN A 404 8.14 -0.57 -9.35
CA ASN A 404 9.56 -0.85 -9.16
C ASN A 404 10.31 0.35 -8.66
N PHE A 405 10.56 0.38 -7.35
CA PHE A 405 11.53 1.30 -6.79
C PHE A 405 12.86 1.22 -7.54
N ASN A 406 13.31 2.39 -7.99
CA ASN A 406 14.50 2.62 -8.80
C ASN A 406 15.11 3.94 -8.33
N THR A 407 16.35 3.92 -7.84
CA THR A 407 17.02 5.05 -7.19
C THR A 407 17.32 6.21 -8.15
N VAL A 408 17.36 5.96 -9.46
CA VAL A 408 17.52 7.01 -10.47
C VAL A 408 16.20 7.77 -10.67
N LEU A 409 15.09 7.05 -10.75
CA LEU A 409 13.77 7.64 -11.02
C LEU A 409 13.07 8.19 -9.78
N HIS A 410 13.23 7.52 -8.63
CA HIS A 410 12.41 7.78 -7.45
C HIS A 410 13.24 8.53 -6.41
N ARG A 411 12.72 9.68 -6.00
CA ARG A 411 13.26 10.50 -4.91
C ARG A 411 12.17 10.67 -3.83
N PRO A 412 12.55 10.92 -2.57
CA PRO A 412 11.57 11.28 -1.55
C PRO A 412 10.79 12.52 -1.98
N SER A 413 9.45 12.49 -1.88
CA SER A 413 8.62 13.66 -2.15
C SER A 413 8.82 14.75 -1.09
N GLU A 414 8.35 15.97 -1.34
CA GLU A 414 8.41 17.03 -0.34
C GLU A 414 7.64 16.65 0.94
N TYR A 415 6.51 15.95 0.79
CA TYR A 415 5.76 15.40 1.92
C TYR A 415 6.63 14.46 2.78
N MET A 416 7.35 13.54 2.15
CA MET A 416 8.28 12.64 2.85
C MET A 416 9.38 13.41 3.58
N LYS A 417 9.97 14.43 2.94
CA LYS A 417 11.00 15.27 3.56
C LYS A 417 10.45 16.03 4.77
N GLN A 418 9.22 16.53 4.70
CA GLN A 418 8.55 17.20 5.81
C GLN A 418 8.28 16.25 6.98
N LEU A 419 7.83 15.01 6.72
CA LEU A 419 7.69 13.97 7.74
C LEU A 419 9.00 13.67 8.46
N LYS A 420 10.10 13.54 7.71
CA LYS A 420 11.44 13.29 8.29
C LYS A 420 11.90 14.38 9.25
N ASN A 421 11.55 15.63 8.94
CA ASN A 421 11.90 16.80 9.72
C ASN A 421 10.93 17.07 10.89
N GLY A 422 9.94 16.20 11.11
CA GLY A 422 8.94 16.35 12.17
C GLY A 422 8.00 17.54 11.97
N ARG A 423 7.89 18.08 10.75
CA ARG A 423 7.03 19.26 10.48
C ARG A 423 5.55 18.91 10.36
N LEU A 424 5.23 17.65 10.09
CA LEU A 424 3.87 17.15 9.86
C LEU A 424 3.36 16.22 10.98
N ILE A 425 4.19 15.98 12.01
CA ILE A 425 3.96 15.01 13.10
C ILE A 425 3.93 15.72 14.45
#